data_AF-A0A3L7XQK8-F1
#
_entry.id   AF-A0A3L7XQK8-F1
#
_cell.length_a   1.000
_cell.length_b   1.000
_cell.length_c   1.000
_cell.angle_alpha   90.00
_cell.angle_beta   90.00
_cell.angle_gamma   90.00
#
_symmetry.space_group_name_H-M   'P 1'
#
loop_
_entity.id
_entity.type
_entity.pdbx_description
1 polymer ?
#
loop_
_entity_poly.entity_id
_entity_poly.type
_entity_poly.pdbx_seq_one_letter_code
_entity_poly.pdbx_strand_id
1 'polypeptide(L)'
;MCRKRPYESGDTDGRSQQRPYESDSKRRISNQMREADSVSAAAGSSLIDVRMWFEESPWRIAAGWAVLAGLLASGATVTFALAHAPTLLLIFLLADPLWGSIWGLMSTPESLPALQRSLARSRVWLPYLRSGSPAARLFGMDGPSILALIYRVALPAILLALLVSYILHPAALWLTVIVILLSTAGWLHRQVESVPLQALYVLVTVFLPWLLVVLVLGDGATQTSPLLLAGLWSLHVWGTQTYKNEARRVLGVAALAISQIGMALLLIFLQLPLWLIFLALFCLPTWLALYHGQPLERVRFWGMAGMLTSALALGSLV
;
A
#
# COMPACT_ATOMS: atom_id res chain seq x y z
N MET A 1 -88.10 -30.25 1.62
CA MET A 1 -86.72 -30.27 2.15
C MET A 1 -85.74 -30.11 0.99
N CYS A 2 -85.38 -28.88 0.62
CA CYS A 2 -84.39 -28.58 -0.42
C CYS A 2 -83.08 -28.17 0.26
N ARG A 3 -82.04 -28.98 0.06
CA ARG A 3 -80.72 -28.81 0.68
C ARG A 3 -79.83 -27.98 -0.25
N LYS A 4 -79.37 -26.83 0.26
CA LYS A 4 -78.38 -25.91 -0.32
C LYS A 4 -77.11 -26.66 -0.76
N ARG A 5 -76.52 -26.27 -1.90
CA ARG A 5 -75.08 -26.37 -2.16
C ARG A 5 -74.49 -24.97 -2.24
N PRO A 6 -73.39 -24.65 -1.53
CA PRO A 6 -72.64 -23.42 -1.75
C PRO A 6 -71.65 -23.60 -2.90
N TYR A 7 -71.45 -22.51 -3.64
CA TYR A 7 -70.41 -22.34 -4.65
C TYR A 7 -69.06 -22.15 -3.92
N GLU A 8 -68.11 -23.07 -4.14
CA GLU A 8 -66.71 -22.89 -3.72
C GLU A 8 -66.04 -21.88 -4.66
N SER A 9 -65.70 -20.73 -4.09
CA SER A 9 -64.86 -19.69 -4.68
C SER A 9 -63.41 -20.18 -4.67
N GLY A 10 -62.92 -20.61 -5.83
CA GLY A 10 -61.50 -20.75 -6.08
C GLY A 10 -60.85 -19.37 -6.12
N ASP A 11 -60.09 -19.02 -5.09
CA ASP A 11 -59.14 -17.93 -5.16
C ASP A 11 -57.73 -18.51 -5.17
N THR A 12 -57.05 -18.27 -6.27
CA THR A 12 -55.74 -18.78 -6.62
C THR A 12 -54.68 -18.12 -5.75
N ASP A 13 -54.08 -18.90 -4.86
CA ASP A 13 -52.91 -18.50 -4.07
C ASP A 13 -51.69 -18.35 -5.00
N GLY A 14 -51.62 -17.20 -5.67
CA GLY A 14 -50.51 -16.74 -6.49
C GLY A 14 -49.32 -16.31 -5.63
N ARG A 15 -48.80 -17.20 -4.78
CA ARG A 15 -47.47 -17.05 -4.20
C ARG A 15 -46.45 -17.34 -5.30
N SER A 16 -46.21 -16.30 -6.07
CA SER A 16 -45.02 -16.14 -6.88
C SER A 16 -43.80 -16.49 -6.04
N GLN A 17 -43.20 -17.64 -6.38
CA GLN A 17 -41.82 -17.99 -6.07
C GLN A 17 -40.94 -16.83 -6.53
N GLN A 18 -40.70 -15.84 -5.65
CA GLN A 18 -39.65 -14.85 -5.84
C GLN A 18 -38.34 -15.62 -5.89
N ARG A 19 -37.79 -15.63 -7.10
CA ARG A 19 -36.67 -16.46 -7.52
C ARG A 19 -35.46 -16.24 -6.58
N PRO A 20 -34.81 -17.30 -6.09
CA PRO A 20 -33.56 -17.24 -5.33
C PRO A 20 -32.36 -16.59 -6.07
N TYR A 21 -32.54 -16.20 -7.34
CA TYR A 21 -31.47 -15.75 -8.23
C TYR A 21 -31.00 -14.30 -8.02
N GLU A 22 -31.81 -13.44 -7.36
CA GLU A 22 -31.45 -12.02 -7.20
C GLU A 22 -30.50 -11.75 -6.03
N SER A 23 -30.44 -12.64 -5.03
CA SER A 23 -29.52 -12.48 -3.89
C SER A 23 -28.07 -12.85 -4.26
N ASP A 24 -27.90 -13.82 -5.17
CA ASP A 24 -26.59 -14.31 -5.60
C ASP A 24 -25.89 -13.36 -6.56
N SER A 25 -26.63 -12.66 -7.44
CA SER A 25 -26.06 -11.64 -8.32
C SER A 25 -25.59 -10.42 -7.53
N LYS A 26 -26.40 -9.95 -6.56
CA LYS A 26 -26.02 -8.86 -5.65
C LYS A 26 -24.81 -9.24 -4.80
N ARG A 27 -24.73 -10.49 -4.29
CA ARG A 27 -23.54 -11.00 -3.58
C ARG A 27 -22.29 -11.07 -4.44
N ARG A 28 -22.39 -11.53 -5.71
CA ARG A 28 -21.24 -11.54 -6.62
C ARG A 28 -20.74 -10.15 -6.93
N ILE A 29 -21.64 -9.20 -7.19
CA ILE A 29 -21.27 -7.81 -7.48
C ILE A 29 -20.63 -7.16 -6.25
N SER A 30 -21.16 -7.38 -5.03
CA SER A 30 -20.57 -6.84 -3.81
C SER A 30 -19.19 -7.44 -3.50
N ASN A 31 -19.00 -8.74 -3.79
CA ASN A 31 -17.72 -9.39 -3.59
C ASN A 31 -16.68 -8.91 -4.62
N GLN A 32 -17.06 -8.77 -5.89
CA GLN A 32 -16.19 -8.19 -6.92
C GLN A 32 -15.80 -6.74 -6.61
N MET A 33 -16.72 -5.92 -6.10
CA MET A 33 -16.40 -4.55 -5.68
C MET A 33 -15.42 -4.53 -4.51
N ARG A 34 -15.63 -5.35 -3.47
CA ARG A 34 -14.69 -5.45 -2.32
C ARG A 34 -13.31 -5.94 -2.72
N GLU A 35 -13.24 -6.89 -3.65
CA GLU A 35 -11.97 -7.43 -4.13
C GLU A 35 -11.21 -6.38 -4.95
N ALA A 36 -11.90 -5.62 -5.80
CA ALA A 36 -11.34 -4.50 -6.54
C ALA A 36 -10.77 -3.39 -5.62
N ASP A 37 -11.48 -3.03 -4.55
CA ASP A 37 -11.02 -2.01 -3.59
C ASP A 37 -9.73 -2.45 -2.87
N SER A 38 -9.59 -3.73 -2.56
CA SER A 38 -8.38 -4.27 -1.93
C SER A 38 -7.16 -4.27 -2.87
N VAL A 39 -7.39 -4.47 -4.17
CA VAL A 39 -6.36 -4.45 -5.21
C VAL A 39 -5.91 -3.02 -5.52
N SER A 40 -6.84 -2.06 -5.60
CA SER A 40 -6.52 -0.62 -5.74
C SER A 40 -5.73 -0.08 -4.54
N ALA A 41 -6.10 -0.50 -3.32
CA ALA A 41 -5.40 -0.08 -2.11
C ALA A 41 -3.93 -0.52 -2.06
N ALA A 42 -3.59 -1.65 -2.67
CA ALA A 42 -2.23 -2.21 -2.74
C ALA A 42 -1.40 -1.66 -3.93
N ALA A 43 -2.07 -1.18 -5.00
CA ALA A 43 -1.45 -0.68 -6.22
C ALA A 43 -0.86 0.75 -6.08
N GLY A 44 -1.38 1.57 -5.16
CA GLY A 44 -1.02 2.99 -5.04
C GLY A 44 0.01 3.31 -3.93
N SER A 45 1.17 2.67 -3.90
CA SER A 45 2.16 2.90 -2.82
C SER A 45 2.94 4.22 -2.90
N SER A 46 2.78 5.01 -3.97
CA SER A 46 3.47 6.30 -4.19
C SER A 46 2.59 7.48 -3.75
N LEU A 47 3.18 8.45 -3.02
CA LEU A 47 2.58 9.76 -2.77
C LEU A 47 2.47 10.55 -4.08
N ILE A 48 3.44 10.43 -4.98
CA ILE A 48 3.42 11.07 -6.31
C ILE A 48 2.92 10.06 -7.35
N ASP A 49 1.77 9.44 -7.12
CA ASP A 49 1.02 8.78 -8.19
C ASP A 49 -0.06 9.74 -8.69
N VAL A 50 -0.26 9.85 -10.00
CA VAL A 50 -1.40 10.60 -10.58
C VAL A 50 -2.73 9.99 -10.09
N ARG A 51 -2.72 8.72 -9.64
CA ARG A 51 -3.84 8.08 -8.92
C ARG A 51 -4.16 8.72 -7.56
N MET A 52 -3.22 9.42 -6.91
CA MET A 52 -3.45 10.16 -5.65
C MET A 52 -4.53 11.22 -5.80
N TRP A 53 -4.72 11.78 -7.00
CA TRP A 53 -5.75 12.79 -7.23
C TRP A 53 -7.16 12.21 -7.40
N PHE A 54 -7.29 10.89 -7.59
CA PHE A 54 -8.56 10.22 -7.87
C PHE A 54 -9.00 9.19 -6.81
N GLU A 55 -8.10 8.72 -5.92
CA GLU A 55 -8.46 7.84 -4.79
C GLU A 55 -8.27 8.55 -3.42
N GLU A 56 -9.31 9.28 -3.01
CA GLU A 56 -9.79 9.79 -1.70
C GLU A 56 -8.93 9.87 -0.40
N SER A 57 -7.63 9.60 -0.33
CA SER A 57 -6.91 9.70 0.95
C SER A 57 -5.40 10.00 0.85
N PRO A 58 -4.98 11.27 0.96
CA PRO A 58 -3.56 11.64 1.04
C PRO A 58 -2.86 11.14 2.33
N TRP A 59 -3.63 10.61 3.28
CA TRP A 59 -3.19 10.23 4.63
C TRP A 59 -2.86 8.73 4.79
N ARG A 60 -2.52 8.05 3.69
CA ARG A 60 -2.02 6.66 3.70
C ARG A 60 -0.55 6.65 4.10
N ILE A 61 -0.16 5.72 4.99
CA ILE A 61 1.26 5.37 5.19
C ILE A 61 1.79 4.90 3.83
N ALA A 62 2.66 5.70 3.24
CA ALA A 62 3.25 5.52 1.93
C ALA A 62 4.78 5.64 2.07
N ALA A 63 5.49 5.23 1.02
CA ALA A 63 6.95 5.19 1.05
C ALA A 63 7.57 6.55 1.40
N GLY A 64 7.05 7.66 0.87
CA GLY A 64 7.55 8.99 1.24
C GLY A 64 7.32 9.37 2.72
N TRP A 65 6.23 8.92 3.37
CA TRP A 65 6.05 9.14 4.81
C TRP A 65 7.03 8.31 5.64
N ALA A 66 7.37 7.10 5.18
CA ALA A 66 8.38 6.27 5.81
C ALA A 66 9.80 6.85 5.61
N VAL A 67 10.09 7.45 4.45
CA VAL A 67 11.32 8.25 4.24
C VAL A 67 11.37 9.42 5.23
N LEU A 68 10.28 10.18 5.35
CA LEU A 68 10.23 11.30 6.29
C LEU A 68 10.43 10.83 7.73
N ALA A 69 9.81 9.72 8.13
CA ALA A 69 10.03 9.13 9.44
C ALA A 69 11.49 8.68 9.62
N GLY A 70 12.12 8.06 8.62
CA GLY A 70 13.54 7.74 8.64
C GLY A 70 14.42 8.97 8.83
N LEU A 71 14.09 10.07 8.17
CA LEU A 71 14.83 11.33 8.25
C LEU A 71 14.69 12.00 9.62
N LEU A 72 13.49 11.96 10.20
CA LEU A 72 13.25 12.43 11.56
C LEU A 72 13.98 11.55 12.58
N ALA A 73 13.97 10.22 12.40
CA ALA A 73 14.62 9.28 13.29
C ALA A 73 16.15 9.37 13.24
N SER A 74 16.73 9.87 12.13
CA SER A 74 18.16 10.13 12.03
C SER A 74 18.59 11.47 12.66
N GLY A 75 17.67 12.24 13.27
CA GLY A 75 17.98 13.54 13.87
C GLY A 75 18.32 14.63 12.85
N ALA A 76 17.90 14.48 11.59
CA ALA A 76 18.25 15.44 10.56
C ALA A 76 17.63 16.83 10.85
N THR A 77 18.50 17.82 11.05
CA THR A 77 18.09 19.21 11.27
C THR A 77 17.70 19.90 9.96
N VAL A 78 17.00 21.03 10.04
CA VAL A 78 16.63 21.84 8.86
C VAL A 78 17.88 22.30 8.09
N THR A 79 18.94 22.67 8.80
CA THR A 79 20.22 23.05 8.19
C THR A 79 20.88 21.89 7.46
N PHE A 80 20.88 20.70 8.05
CA PHE A 80 21.35 19.48 7.37
C PHE A 80 20.52 19.19 6.11
N ALA A 81 19.20 19.32 6.20
CA ALA A 81 18.29 19.06 5.10
C ALA A 81 18.50 20.02 3.92
N LEU A 82 18.78 21.30 4.20
CA LEU A 82 19.09 22.28 3.15
C LEU A 82 20.46 22.01 2.51
N ALA A 83 21.46 21.63 3.31
CA ALA A 83 22.79 21.30 2.79
C ALA A 83 22.79 20.04 1.90
N HIS A 84 21.94 19.05 2.22
CA HIS A 84 21.82 17.77 1.51
C HIS A 84 20.54 17.66 0.69
N ALA A 85 19.93 18.80 0.33
CA ALA A 85 18.70 18.86 -0.44
C ALA A 85 18.69 17.96 -1.70
N PRO A 86 19.74 17.90 -2.56
CA PRO A 86 19.72 17.02 -3.73
C PRO A 86 19.68 15.54 -3.34
N THR A 87 20.42 15.13 -2.31
CA THR A 87 20.43 13.75 -1.80
C THR A 87 19.04 13.37 -1.27
N LEU A 88 18.42 14.26 -0.48
CA LEU A 88 17.07 14.04 0.02
C LEU A 88 16.05 13.95 -1.10
N LEU A 89 16.13 14.84 -2.10
CA LEU A 89 15.26 14.79 -3.28
C LEU A 89 15.37 13.45 -4.00
N LEU A 90 16.59 12.93 -4.20
CA LEU A 90 16.83 11.64 -4.83
C LEU A 90 16.32 10.46 -3.98
N ILE A 91 16.46 10.52 -2.65
CA ILE A 91 15.88 9.52 -1.75
C ILE A 91 14.35 9.49 -1.89
N PHE A 92 13.70 10.66 -1.82
CA PHE A 92 12.25 10.77 -1.97
C PHE A 92 11.80 10.29 -3.35
N LEU A 93 12.48 10.70 -4.42
CA LEU A 93 12.22 10.25 -5.79
C LEU A 93 12.38 8.73 -5.94
N LEU A 94 13.40 8.14 -5.31
CA LEU A 94 13.66 6.71 -5.41
C LEU A 94 12.62 5.90 -4.66
N ALA A 95 12.40 6.23 -3.39
CA ALA A 95 11.53 5.45 -2.52
C ALA A 95 10.05 5.56 -2.88
N ASP A 96 9.60 6.75 -3.31
CA ASP A 96 8.18 7.01 -3.47
C ASP A 96 7.68 6.72 -4.90
N PRO A 97 7.96 7.56 -5.93
CA PRO A 97 7.48 7.29 -7.28
C PRO A 97 8.18 6.11 -7.95
N LEU A 98 9.50 5.95 -7.81
CA LEU A 98 10.22 4.90 -8.55
C LEU A 98 9.93 3.51 -7.97
N TRP A 99 10.20 3.26 -6.69
CA TRP A 99 9.88 1.97 -6.07
C TRP A 99 8.38 1.68 -6.05
N GLY A 100 7.54 2.70 -5.84
CA GLY A 100 6.09 2.56 -5.93
C GLY A 100 5.62 2.13 -7.33
N SER A 101 6.18 2.72 -8.39
CA SER A 101 5.86 2.30 -9.77
C SER A 101 6.30 0.88 -10.08
N ILE A 102 7.50 0.46 -9.66
CA ILE A 102 8.01 -0.90 -9.86
C ILE A 102 7.09 -1.91 -9.14
N TRP A 103 6.71 -1.61 -7.90
CA TRP A 103 5.79 -2.43 -7.13
C TRP A 103 4.41 -2.50 -7.77
N GLY A 104 3.79 -1.37 -8.09
CA GLY A 104 2.44 -1.32 -8.66
C GLY A 104 2.34 -2.05 -10.00
N LEU A 105 3.31 -1.85 -10.89
CA LEU A 105 3.33 -2.46 -12.22
C LEU A 105 3.49 -3.98 -12.18
N MET A 106 4.32 -4.50 -11.27
CA MET A 106 4.59 -5.95 -11.19
C MET A 106 3.58 -6.69 -10.32
N SER A 107 3.18 -6.11 -9.19
CA SER A 107 2.32 -6.80 -8.21
C SER A 107 0.82 -6.64 -8.47
N THR A 108 0.40 -5.65 -9.27
CA THR A 108 -1.03 -5.35 -9.53
C THR A 108 -1.37 -5.13 -11.01
N PRO A 109 -1.19 -6.15 -11.88
CA PRO A 109 -1.54 -6.05 -13.30
C PRO A 109 -3.04 -5.80 -13.58
N GLU A 110 -3.92 -6.16 -12.64
CA GLU A 110 -5.37 -5.89 -12.74
C GLU A 110 -5.72 -4.39 -12.67
N SER A 111 -4.81 -3.55 -12.20
CA SER A 111 -4.97 -2.10 -12.20
C SER A 111 -4.62 -1.46 -13.56
N LEU A 112 -4.01 -2.25 -14.47
CA LEU A 112 -3.56 -1.82 -15.79
C LEU A 112 -4.67 -1.45 -16.77
N PRO A 113 -5.87 -2.08 -16.78
CA PRO A 113 -6.97 -1.64 -17.61
C PRO A 113 -7.41 -0.21 -17.28
N ALA A 114 -7.32 0.23 -16.02
CA ALA A 114 -7.61 1.62 -15.65
C ALA A 114 -6.55 2.59 -16.19
N LEU A 115 -5.27 2.22 -16.14
CA LEU A 115 -4.16 2.96 -16.77
C LEU A 115 -4.27 2.97 -18.30
N GLN A 116 -4.66 1.85 -18.92
CA GLN A 116 -4.91 1.78 -20.36
C GLN A 116 -6.10 2.66 -20.75
N ARG A 117 -7.18 2.72 -19.96
CA ARG A 117 -8.31 3.62 -20.22
C ARG A 117 -7.94 5.09 -20.09
N SER A 118 -7.06 5.47 -19.16
CA SER A 118 -6.58 6.86 -19.04
C SER A 118 -5.64 7.23 -20.19
N LEU A 119 -4.71 6.34 -20.55
CA LEU A 119 -3.79 6.52 -21.69
C LEU A 119 -4.52 6.52 -23.04
N ALA A 120 -5.55 5.68 -23.22
CA ALA A 120 -6.39 5.68 -24.42
C ALA A 120 -7.22 6.97 -24.57
N ARG A 121 -7.47 7.68 -23.47
CA ARG A 121 -8.13 8.99 -23.47
C ARG A 121 -7.19 10.12 -23.92
N SER A 122 -5.87 9.92 -23.82
CA SER A 122 -4.90 10.78 -24.48
C SER A 122 -4.96 10.50 -25.99
N ARG A 123 -5.51 11.45 -26.76
CA ARG A 123 -5.64 11.29 -28.21
C ARG A 123 -4.25 11.20 -28.82
N VAL A 124 -3.82 10.00 -29.18
CA VAL A 124 -2.60 9.79 -29.94
C VAL A 124 -2.79 10.46 -31.30
N TRP A 125 -2.13 11.61 -31.49
CA TRP A 125 -2.29 12.48 -32.66
C TRP A 125 -1.76 11.86 -33.97
N LEU A 126 -1.02 10.74 -33.87
CA LEU A 126 -0.37 10.07 -34.98
C LEU A 126 -1.29 8.99 -35.60
N PRO A 127 -1.72 9.13 -36.87
CA PRO A 127 -2.69 8.24 -37.51
C PRO A 127 -2.27 6.77 -37.59
N TYR A 128 -0.97 6.51 -37.63
CA TYR A 128 -0.38 5.16 -37.75
C TYR A 128 -0.25 4.41 -36.41
N LEU A 129 -0.60 5.03 -35.29
CA LEU A 129 -0.69 4.39 -33.97
C LEU A 129 -2.15 4.06 -33.58
N ARG A 130 -3.10 4.18 -34.51
CA ARG A 130 -4.49 3.76 -34.28
C ARG A 130 -4.58 2.24 -34.13
N SER A 131 -5.50 1.80 -33.27
CA SER A 131 -5.82 0.38 -33.05
C SER A 131 -6.24 -0.25 -34.38
N GLY A 132 -5.64 -1.40 -34.72
CA GLY A 132 -5.83 -2.10 -35.99
C GLY A 132 -4.76 -1.83 -37.07
N SER A 133 -3.74 -1.01 -36.80
CA SER A 133 -2.63 -0.79 -37.73
C SER A 133 -1.53 -1.86 -37.62
N PRO A 134 -0.75 -2.14 -38.69
CA PRO A 134 0.35 -3.11 -38.64
C PRO A 134 1.43 -2.74 -37.62
N ALA A 135 1.70 -1.44 -37.46
CA ALA A 135 2.60 -0.92 -36.44
C ALA A 135 2.05 -1.14 -35.03
N ALA A 136 0.75 -0.89 -34.81
CA ALA A 136 0.10 -1.19 -33.52
C ALA A 136 0.20 -2.68 -33.15
N ARG A 137 0.16 -3.60 -34.11
CA ARG A 137 0.41 -5.04 -33.88
C ARG A 137 1.85 -5.34 -33.51
N LEU A 138 2.82 -4.72 -34.19
CA LEU A 138 4.25 -4.88 -33.88
C LEU A 138 4.60 -4.38 -32.47
N PHE A 139 3.93 -3.32 -32.02
CA PHE A 139 4.06 -2.75 -30.67
C PHE A 139 3.10 -3.35 -29.63
N GLY A 140 2.34 -4.39 -29.98
CA GLY A 140 1.45 -5.09 -29.04
C GLY A 140 0.27 -4.26 -28.52
N MET A 141 -0.12 -3.19 -29.22
CA MET A 141 -1.26 -2.32 -28.86
C MET A 141 -2.63 -2.96 -29.14
N ASP A 142 -2.68 -3.97 -30.02
CA ASP A 142 -3.92 -4.65 -30.43
C ASP A 142 -4.23 -5.92 -29.60
N GLY A 143 -3.53 -6.15 -28.47
CA GLY A 143 -3.81 -7.26 -27.56
C GLY A 143 -3.42 -6.97 -26.11
N PRO A 144 -3.90 -7.78 -25.14
CA PRO A 144 -3.49 -7.71 -23.74
C PRO A 144 -2.06 -8.28 -23.57
N SER A 145 -1.09 -7.79 -24.34
CA SER A 145 0.28 -8.26 -24.27
C SER A 145 0.97 -7.60 -23.08
N ILE A 146 0.96 -8.31 -21.95
CA ILE A 146 1.66 -7.93 -20.71
C ILE A 146 3.12 -7.53 -21.01
N LEU A 147 3.75 -8.18 -21.99
CA LEU A 147 5.09 -7.86 -22.50
C LEU A 147 5.24 -6.43 -23.02
N ALA A 148 4.33 -5.92 -23.85
CA ALA A 148 4.43 -4.57 -24.40
C ALA A 148 4.38 -3.50 -23.30
N LEU A 149 3.59 -3.74 -22.27
CA LEU A 149 3.51 -2.86 -21.11
C LEU A 149 4.80 -2.93 -20.26
N ILE A 150 5.32 -4.13 -20.02
CA ILE A 150 6.58 -4.31 -19.28
C ILE A 150 7.71 -3.53 -19.98
N TYR A 151 7.86 -3.70 -21.30
CA TYR A 151 8.92 -3.01 -22.05
C TYR A 151 8.74 -1.50 -22.12
N ARG A 152 7.51 -0.99 -22.16
CA ARG A 152 7.25 0.45 -22.35
C ARG A 152 7.21 1.24 -21.06
N VAL A 153 6.82 0.62 -19.94
CA VAL A 153 6.57 1.33 -18.68
C VAL A 153 7.46 0.82 -17.56
N ALA A 154 7.51 -0.49 -17.34
CA ALA A 154 8.28 -1.05 -16.23
C ALA A 154 9.79 -0.95 -16.48
N LEU A 155 10.26 -1.25 -17.70
CA LEU A 155 11.69 -1.24 -18.02
C LEU A 155 12.33 0.17 -17.89
N PRO A 156 11.74 1.25 -18.41
CA PRO A 156 12.25 2.60 -18.17
C PRO A 156 12.26 2.99 -16.69
N ALA A 157 11.22 2.61 -15.93
CA ALA A 157 11.16 2.89 -14.49
C ALA A 157 12.24 2.14 -13.71
N ILE A 158 12.49 0.86 -14.03
CA ILE A 158 13.56 0.05 -13.43
C ILE A 158 14.92 0.63 -13.77
N LEU A 159 15.18 0.97 -15.04
CA LEU A 159 16.44 1.58 -15.45
C LEU A 159 16.69 2.92 -14.75
N LEU A 160 15.65 3.76 -14.65
CA LEU A 160 15.74 5.03 -13.94
C LEU A 160 15.99 4.84 -12.45
N ALA A 161 15.32 3.88 -11.81
CA ALA A 161 15.55 3.54 -10.40
C ALA A 161 16.98 3.05 -10.16
N LEU A 162 17.50 2.18 -11.04
CA LEU A 162 18.88 1.71 -10.97
C LEU A 162 19.87 2.88 -11.14
N LEU A 163 19.64 3.76 -12.11
CA LEU A 163 20.48 4.94 -12.34
C LEU A 163 20.48 5.88 -11.12
N VAL A 164 19.31 6.23 -10.60
CA VAL A 164 19.18 7.09 -9.41
C VAL A 164 19.85 6.44 -8.20
N SER A 165 19.63 5.15 -7.99
CA SER A 165 20.23 4.42 -6.87
C SER A 165 21.76 4.35 -6.96
N TYR A 166 22.30 4.19 -8.16
CA TYR A 166 23.74 4.17 -8.43
C TYR A 166 24.39 5.52 -8.14
N ILE A 167 23.71 6.62 -8.50
CA ILE A 167 24.19 7.99 -8.20
C ILE A 167 24.12 8.28 -6.70
N LEU A 168 23.10 7.76 -6.01
CA LEU A 168 22.80 8.11 -4.63
C LEU A 168 23.78 7.48 -3.62
N HIS A 169 23.83 6.14 -3.57
CA HIS A 169 24.66 5.41 -2.60
C HIS A 169 24.70 3.91 -2.95
N PRO A 170 25.81 3.19 -2.72
CA PRO A 170 25.87 1.75 -2.99
C PRO A 170 24.78 0.93 -2.30
N ALA A 171 24.40 1.30 -1.07
CA ALA A 171 23.31 0.65 -0.34
C ALA A 171 21.95 0.83 -1.04
N ALA A 172 21.71 1.99 -1.66
CA ALA A 172 20.47 2.27 -2.38
C ALA A 172 20.31 1.35 -3.60
N LEU A 173 21.41 1.00 -4.27
CA LEU A 173 21.41 0.06 -5.39
C LEU A 173 20.97 -1.34 -4.93
N TRP A 174 21.56 -1.84 -3.85
CA TRP A 174 21.17 -3.14 -3.28
C TRP A 174 19.70 -3.16 -2.85
N LEU A 175 19.22 -2.10 -2.18
CA LEU A 175 17.80 -2.00 -1.81
C LEU A 175 16.89 -1.94 -3.04
N THR A 176 17.30 -1.25 -4.11
CA THR A 176 16.51 -1.20 -5.36
C THR A 176 16.44 -2.58 -6.02
N VAL A 177 17.54 -3.34 -6.03
CA VAL A 177 17.53 -4.75 -6.48
C VAL A 177 16.58 -5.58 -5.62
N ILE A 178 16.60 -5.41 -4.30
CA ILE A 178 15.66 -6.10 -3.40
C ILE A 178 14.21 -5.71 -3.72
N VAL A 179 13.89 -4.44 -3.96
CA VAL A 179 12.54 -4.03 -4.38
C VAL A 179 12.12 -4.74 -5.65
N ILE A 180 12.98 -4.81 -6.67
CA ILE A 180 12.69 -5.53 -7.93
C ILE A 180 12.42 -7.02 -7.66
N LEU A 181 13.21 -7.66 -6.79
CA LEU A 181 13.00 -9.04 -6.38
C LEU A 181 11.68 -9.23 -5.61
N LEU A 182 11.33 -8.32 -4.70
CA LEU A 182 10.07 -8.37 -3.96
C LEU A 182 8.87 -8.14 -4.90
N SER A 183 8.99 -7.23 -5.85
CA SER A 183 7.97 -6.95 -6.86
C SER A 183 7.74 -8.15 -7.78
N THR A 184 8.81 -8.82 -8.21
CA THR A 184 8.71 -10.06 -8.99
C THR A 184 8.17 -11.23 -8.16
N ALA A 185 8.53 -11.33 -6.87
CA ALA A 185 7.94 -12.29 -5.95
C ALA A 185 6.45 -12.03 -5.72
N GLY A 186 6.03 -10.77 -5.64
CA GLY A 186 4.61 -10.38 -5.56
C GLY A 186 3.83 -10.78 -6.81
N TRP A 187 4.45 -10.68 -7.99
CA TRP A 187 3.90 -11.21 -9.24
C TRP A 187 3.79 -12.73 -9.22
N LEU A 188 4.86 -13.43 -8.81
CA LEU A 188 4.91 -14.90 -8.76
C LEU A 188 3.93 -15.47 -7.72
N HIS A 189 3.72 -14.79 -6.60
CA HIS A 189 2.76 -15.21 -5.59
C HIS A 189 1.35 -15.40 -6.16
N ARG A 190 0.94 -14.56 -7.11
CA ARG A 190 -0.36 -14.72 -7.79
C ARG A 190 -0.48 -16.06 -8.55
N GLN A 191 0.64 -16.69 -8.86
CA GLN A 191 0.68 -17.98 -9.56
C GLN A 191 0.75 -19.18 -8.60
N VAL A 192 1.25 -18.99 -7.37
CA VAL A 192 1.63 -20.11 -6.47
C VAL A 192 1.03 -20.00 -5.05
N GLU A 193 0.29 -18.94 -4.71
CA GLU A 193 -0.43 -18.71 -3.43
C GLU A 193 0.39 -18.83 -2.11
N SER A 194 1.72 -18.98 -2.18
CA SER A 194 2.54 -19.37 -1.01
C SER A 194 3.00 -18.23 -0.09
N VAL A 195 3.08 -16.97 -0.54
CA VAL A 195 3.69 -15.85 0.22
C VAL A 195 2.68 -14.72 0.47
N PRO A 196 2.39 -14.29 1.71
CA PRO A 196 1.37 -13.27 1.95
C PRO A 196 1.76 -11.92 1.32
N LEU A 197 1.04 -11.50 0.26
CA LEU A 197 1.25 -10.22 -0.45
C LEU A 197 1.30 -9.01 0.49
N GLN A 198 0.55 -9.06 1.59
CA GLN A 198 0.49 -8.02 2.61
C GLN A 198 1.87 -7.77 3.27
N ALA A 199 2.67 -8.82 3.49
CA ALA A 199 4.00 -8.69 4.07
C ALA A 199 4.97 -8.04 3.09
N LEU A 200 4.93 -8.45 1.81
CA LEU A 200 5.73 -7.86 0.74
C LEU A 200 5.40 -6.36 0.57
N TYR A 201 4.12 -6.01 0.59
CA TYR A 201 3.67 -4.63 0.53
C TYR A 201 4.23 -3.77 1.67
N VAL A 202 4.10 -4.24 2.91
CA VAL A 202 4.63 -3.52 4.10
C VAL A 202 6.15 -3.32 3.99
N LEU A 203 6.85 -4.34 3.51
CA LEU A 203 8.29 -4.31 3.35
C LEU A 203 8.70 -3.21 2.36
N VAL A 204 8.03 -3.13 1.20
CA VAL A 204 8.30 -2.14 0.15
C VAL A 204 7.84 -0.72 0.53
N THR A 205 6.76 -0.58 1.30
CA THR A 205 6.15 0.73 1.59
C THR A 205 6.59 1.36 2.90
N VAL A 206 7.11 0.59 3.86
CA VAL A 206 7.50 1.09 5.17
C VAL A 206 8.95 0.76 5.46
N PHE A 207 9.30 -0.52 5.49
CA PHE A 207 10.60 -0.94 5.98
C PHE A 207 11.76 -0.52 5.07
N LEU A 208 11.70 -0.82 3.76
CA LEU A 208 12.77 -0.50 2.83
C LEU A 208 12.99 1.02 2.67
N PRO A 209 11.94 1.85 2.51
CA PRO A 209 12.11 3.29 2.43
C PRO A 209 12.78 3.88 3.67
N TRP A 210 12.44 3.37 4.85
CA TRP A 210 13.08 3.78 6.11
C TRP A 210 14.53 3.30 6.18
N LEU A 211 14.78 2.02 5.86
CA LEU A 211 16.10 1.42 5.81
C LEU A 211 17.02 2.18 4.83
N LEU A 212 16.50 2.62 3.69
CA LEU A 212 17.22 3.46 2.73
C LEU A 212 17.76 4.73 3.40
N VAL A 213 16.91 5.45 4.15
CA VAL A 213 17.33 6.67 4.83
C VAL A 213 18.42 6.39 5.86
N VAL A 214 18.23 5.35 6.69
CA VAL A 214 19.20 4.99 7.74
C VAL A 214 20.55 4.58 7.13
N LEU A 215 20.56 3.86 6.01
CA LEU A 215 21.79 3.43 5.36
C LEU A 215 22.49 4.52 4.55
N VAL A 216 21.75 5.51 4.03
CA VAL A 216 22.31 6.60 3.22
C VAL A 216 22.77 7.77 4.08
N LEU A 217 22.04 8.08 5.16
CA LEU A 217 22.29 9.25 6.01
C LEU A 217 22.84 8.90 7.40
N GLY A 218 22.72 7.66 7.86
CA GLY A 218 23.13 7.26 9.21
C GLY A 218 24.63 7.03 9.35
N ASP A 219 25.14 7.24 10.56
CA ASP A 219 26.56 7.21 10.91
C ASP A 219 27.09 5.83 11.40
N GLY A 220 26.32 4.76 11.20
CA GLY A 220 26.69 3.38 11.54
C GLY A 220 26.57 3.04 13.04
N ALA A 221 27.02 3.92 13.93
CA ALA A 221 27.05 3.67 15.37
C ALA A 221 25.65 3.71 16.04
N THR A 222 24.72 4.50 15.48
CA THR A 222 23.41 4.76 16.10
C THR A 222 22.22 4.12 15.36
N GLN A 223 22.49 3.25 14.38
CA GLN A 223 21.46 2.74 13.46
C GLN A 223 20.50 1.70 14.06
N THR A 224 20.82 1.10 15.21
CA THR A 224 20.02 0.00 15.78
C THR A 224 18.61 0.45 16.19
N SER A 225 18.50 1.55 16.92
CA SER A 225 17.25 2.12 17.40
C SER A 225 16.29 2.52 16.25
N PRO A 226 16.71 3.29 15.21
CA PRO A 226 15.82 3.64 14.11
C PRO A 226 15.39 2.41 13.29
N LEU A 227 16.26 1.40 13.14
CA LEU A 227 15.90 0.17 12.44
C LEU A 227 14.91 -0.68 13.23
N LEU A 228 15.06 -0.75 14.55
CA LEU A 228 14.10 -1.43 15.42
C LEU A 228 12.74 -0.75 15.34
N LEU A 229 12.71 0.58 15.40
CA LEU A 229 11.48 1.37 15.24
C LEU A 229 10.84 1.14 13.85
N ALA A 230 11.63 1.13 12.78
CA ALA A 230 11.15 0.81 11.43
C ALA A 230 10.53 -0.59 11.35
N GLY A 231 11.15 -1.58 12.00
CA GLY A 231 10.64 -2.94 12.10
C GLY A 231 9.31 -3.03 12.87
N LEU A 232 9.19 -2.30 13.99
CA LEU A 232 7.96 -2.23 14.78
C LEU A 232 6.82 -1.55 14.02
N TRP A 233 7.08 -0.44 13.31
CA TRP A 233 6.09 0.19 12.45
C TRP A 233 5.69 -0.70 11.28
N SER A 234 6.63 -1.44 10.71
CA SER A 234 6.32 -2.43 9.67
C SER A 234 5.40 -3.51 10.23
N LEU A 235 5.68 -4.06 11.41
CA LEU A 235 4.81 -5.01 12.09
C LEU A 235 3.43 -4.41 12.39
N HIS A 236 3.37 -3.14 12.77
CA HIS A 236 2.13 -2.41 13.02
C HIS A 236 1.27 -2.31 11.75
N VAL A 237 1.85 -1.82 10.64
CA VAL A 237 1.15 -1.71 9.36
C VAL A 237 0.72 -3.09 8.87
N TRP A 238 1.57 -4.11 8.98
CA TRP A 238 1.22 -5.48 8.65
C TRP A 238 0.04 -6.00 9.48
N GLY A 239 0.01 -5.72 10.78
CA GLY A 239 -1.11 -6.03 11.67
C GLY A 239 -2.42 -5.38 11.20
N THR A 240 -2.39 -4.10 10.79
CA THR A 240 -3.58 -3.41 10.27
C THR A 240 -4.13 -4.04 8.99
N GLN A 241 -3.26 -4.50 8.09
CA GLN A 241 -3.67 -5.15 6.83
C GLN A 241 -4.17 -6.58 7.08
N THR A 242 -3.52 -7.30 8.00
CA THR A 242 -3.89 -8.68 8.34
C THR A 242 -5.22 -8.74 9.06
N TYR A 243 -5.55 -7.73 9.87
CA TYR A 243 -6.85 -7.60 10.54
C TYR A 243 -8.05 -7.63 9.58
N LYS A 244 -7.88 -7.16 8.33
CA LYS A 244 -8.93 -7.19 7.30
C LYS A 244 -9.30 -8.60 6.84
N ASN A 245 -8.41 -9.57 7.06
CA ASN A 245 -8.66 -10.97 6.71
C ASN A 245 -9.30 -11.67 7.91
N GLU A 246 -10.58 -12.06 7.77
CA GLU A 246 -11.34 -12.70 8.86
C GLU A 246 -10.63 -13.92 9.44
N ALA A 247 -10.02 -14.75 8.59
CA ALA A 247 -9.31 -15.96 9.00
C ALA A 247 -8.04 -15.67 9.83
N ARG A 248 -7.46 -14.47 9.71
CA ARG A 248 -6.22 -14.06 10.38
C ARG A 248 -6.43 -12.86 11.31
N ARG A 249 -7.67 -12.55 11.65
CA ARG A 249 -8.03 -11.36 12.43
C ARG A 249 -7.30 -11.31 13.78
N VAL A 250 -7.27 -12.43 14.50
CA VAL A 250 -6.56 -12.57 15.79
C VAL A 250 -5.07 -12.28 15.65
N LEU A 251 -4.44 -12.81 14.60
CA LEU A 251 -3.03 -12.58 14.31
C LEU A 251 -2.75 -11.12 13.96
N GLY A 252 -3.66 -10.45 13.23
CA GLY A 252 -3.58 -9.01 12.98
C GLY A 252 -3.63 -8.18 14.27
N VAL A 253 -4.55 -8.49 15.19
CA VAL A 253 -4.64 -7.81 16.50
C VAL A 253 -3.40 -8.07 17.36
N ALA A 254 -2.91 -9.31 17.37
CA ALA A 254 -1.69 -9.67 18.11
C ALA A 254 -0.47 -8.89 17.58
N ALA A 255 -0.30 -8.80 16.26
CA ALA A 255 0.78 -8.01 15.65
C ALA A 255 0.68 -6.52 16.02
N LEU A 256 -0.53 -5.95 16.03
CA LEU A 256 -0.76 -4.58 16.48
C LEU A 256 -0.35 -4.38 17.94
N ALA A 257 -0.80 -5.26 18.84
CA ALA A 257 -0.43 -5.22 20.26
C ALA A 257 1.09 -5.29 20.46
N ILE A 258 1.73 -6.29 19.85
CA ILE A 258 3.17 -6.52 19.97
C ILE A 258 3.95 -5.32 19.45
N SER A 259 3.55 -4.76 18.30
CA SER A 259 4.23 -3.60 17.73
C SER A 259 4.20 -2.39 18.66
N GLN A 260 3.04 -2.09 19.26
CA GLN A 260 2.88 -0.91 20.13
C GLN A 260 3.54 -1.10 21.49
N ILE A 261 3.44 -2.30 22.07
CA ILE A 261 4.18 -2.64 23.31
C ILE A 261 5.68 -2.52 23.03
N GLY A 262 6.16 -3.05 21.89
CA GLY A 262 7.55 -2.92 21.48
C GLY A 262 8.00 -1.47 21.31
N MET A 263 7.17 -0.61 20.70
CA MET A 263 7.46 0.82 20.55
C MET A 263 7.52 1.52 21.91
N ALA A 264 6.58 1.22 22.81
CA ALA A 264 6.56 1.77 24.16
C ALA A 264 7.81 1.34 24.95
N LEU A 265 8.16 0.04 24.91
CA LEU A 265 9.37 -0.49 25.55
C LEU A 265 10.63 0.17 24.98
N LEU A 266 10.73 0.33 23.65
CA LEU A 266 11.84 1.02 23.01
C LEU A 266 12.00 2.44 23.57
N LEU A 267 10.92 3.22 23.65
CA LEU A 267 10.98 4.59 24.20
C LEU A 267 11.34 4.61 25.69
N ILE A 268 10.88 3.63 26.48
CA ILE A 268 11.24 3.51 27.90
C ILE A 268 12.74 3.22 28.05
N PHE A 269 13.28 2.26 27.30
CA PHE A 269 14.72 1.93 27.34
C PHE A 269 15.59 3.09 26.88
N LEU A 270 15.11 3.89 25.94
CA LEU A 270 15.76 5.12 25.48
C LEU A 270 15.54 6.32 26.41
N GLN A 271 14.88 6.14 27.56
CA GLN A 271 14.60 7.19 28.55
C GLN A 271 13.80 8.38 27.97
N LEU A 272 12.86 8.10 27.07
CA LEU A 272 11.96 9.08 26.44
C LEU A 272 10.50 8.95 26.93
N PRO A 273 10.20 8.97 28.25
CA PRO A 273 8.85 8.66 28.76
C PRO A 273 7.81 9.72 28.39
N LEU A 274 8.21 10.97 28.18
CA LEU A 274 7.29 12.04 27.75
C LEU A 274 6.71 11.76 26.35
N TRP A 275 7.51 11.18 25.45
CA TRP A 275 7.05 10.81 24.10
C TRP A 275 6.06 9.66 24.10
N LEU A 276 6.06 8.83 25.15
CA LEU A 276 5.11 7.74 25.32
C LEU A 276 3.66 8.26 25.42
N ILE A 277 3.46 9.46 26.00
CA ILE A 277 2.14 10.10 26.09
C ILE A 277 1.58 10.36 24.69
N PHE A 278 2.40 10.94 23.79
CA PHE A 278 2.00 11.20 22.40
C PHE A 278 1.76 9.90 21.62
N LEU A 279 2.65 8.92 21.78
CA LEU A 279 2.48 7.61 21.16
C LEU A 279 1.18 6.94 21.60
N ALA A 280 0.87 6.94 22.90
CA ALA A 280 -0.36 6.40 23.45
C ALA A 280 -1.60 7.14 22.93
N LEU A 281 -1.55 8.48 22.89
CA LEU A 281 -2.62 9.32 22.36
C LEU A 281 -2.94 8.98 20.90
N PHE A 282 -1.91 8.79 20.06
CA PHE A 282 -2.08 8.45 18.65
C PHE A 282 -2.46 6.98 18.40
N CYS A 283 -2.10 6.07 19.31
CA CYS A 283 -2.51 4.67 19.24
C CYS A 283 -3.96 4.44 19.70
N LEU A 284 -4.50 5.28 20.59
CA LEU A 284 -5.82 5.11 21.20
C LEU A 284 -6.97 5.00 20.18
N PRO A 285 -7.06 5.85 19.13
CA PRO A 285 -8.10 5.72 18.10
C PRO A 285 -8.10 4.34 17.42
N THR A 286 -6.93 3.70 17.27
CA THR A 286 -6.82 2.36 16.68
C THR A 286 -7.51 1.32 17.55
N TRP A 287 -7.28 1.34 18.85
CA TRP A 287 -7.94 0.42 19.79
C TRP A 287 -9.43 0.69 19.94
N LEU A 288 -9.83 1.96 19.93
CA LEU A 288 -11.24 2.33 19.98
C LEU A 288 -11.98 1.87 18.72
N ALA A 289 -11.35 1.98 17.55
CA ALA A 289 -11.88 1.43 16.30
C ALA A 289 -11.99 -0.10 16.34
N LEU A 290 -10.98 -0.81 16.87
CA LEU A 290 -11.03 -2.26 17.05
C LEU A 290 -12.16 -2.68 18.01
N TYR A 291 -12.30 -1.97 19.14
CA TYR A 291 -13.34 -2.24 20.14
C TYR A 291 -14.75 -2.06 19.57
N HIS A 292 -14.96 -1.02 18.76
CA HIS A 292 -16.25 -0.77 18.09
C HIS A 292 -16.45 -1.55 16.78
N GLY A 293 -15.50 -2.41 16.38
CA GLY A 293 -15.57 -3.16 15.12
C GLY A 293 -15.58 -2.26 13.87
N GLN A 294 -15.04 -1.04 13.95
CA GLN A 294 -14.98 -0.08 12.86
C GLN A 294 -13.79 -0.37 11.92
N PRO A 295 -13.86 0.05 10.64
CA PRO A 295 -12.74 -0.09 9.72
C PRO A 295 -11.55 0.79 10.17
N LEU A 296 -10.36 0.20 10.20
CA LEU A 296 -9.11 0.90 10.58
C LEU A 296 -8.68 1.98 9.58
N GLU A 297 -9.36 2.08 8.43
CA GLU A 297 -9.07 3.08 7.40
C GLU A 297 -9.33 4.51 7.86
N ARG A 298 -10.29 4.70 8.77
CA ARG A 298 -10.64 6.02 9.33
C ARG A 298 -9.57 6.54 10.29
N VAL A 299 -8.72 5.67 10.83
CA VAL A 299 -7.71 6.02 11.84
C VAL A 299 -6.29 6.04 11.30
N ARG A 300 -6.11 5.90 9.97
CA ARG A 300 -4.78 5.88 9.33
C ARG A 300 -3.95 7.13 9.60
N PHE A 301 -4.62 8.28 9.62
CA PHE A 301 -3.99 9.56 9.96
C PHE A 301 -3.30 9.50 11.33
N TRP A 302 -3.98 8.93 12.33
CA TRP A 302 -3.44 8.78 13.68
C TRP A 302 -2.24 7.84 13.73
N GLY A 303 -2.29 6.73 13.00
CA GLY A 303 -1.13 5.83 12.86
C GLY A 303 0.07 6.53 12.24
N MET A 304 -0.12 7.30 11.18
CA MET A 304 0.96 8.07 10.53
C MET A 304 1.50 9.18 11.45
N ALA A 305 0.65 9.89 12.19
CA ALA A 305 1.08 10.88 13.19
C ALA A 305 1.92 10.21 14.30
N GLY A 306 1.51 9.03 14.77
CA GLY A 306 2.30 8.21 15.69
C GLY A 306 3.66 7.83 15.13
N MET A 307 3.73 7.49 13.84
CA MET A 307 4.97 7.12 13.16
C MET A 307 5.95 8.29 13.10
N LEU A 308 5.48 9.46 12.66
CA LEU A 308 6.32 10.65 12.56
C LEU A 308 6.77 11.16 13.94
N THR A 309 5.89 11.11 14.95
CA THR A 309 6.23 11.57 16.30
C THR A 309 7.16 10.63 17.04
N SER A 310 7.00 9.30 16.92
CA SER A 310 7.97 8.35 17.47
C SER A 310 9.33 8.42 16.78
N ALA A 311 9.35 8.66 15.46
CA ALA A 311 10.58 8.94 14.74
C ALA A 311 11.27 10.22 15.23
N LEU A 312 10.51 11.32 15.34
CA LEU A 312 11.02 12.59 15.86
C LEU A 312 11.57 12.44 17.29
N ALA A 313 10.90 11.64 18.14
CA ALA A 313 11.37 11.32 19.48
C ALA A 313 12.76 10.70 19.45
N LEU A 314 12.98 9.74 18.55
CA LEU A 314 14.27 9.06 18.42
C LEU A 314 15.35 10.00 17.89
N GLY A 315 15.03 10.85 16.93
CA GLY A 315 15.94 11.87 16.41
C GLY A 315 16.35 12.93 17.44
N SER A 316 15.60 13.12 18.52
CA SER A 316 15.97 14.06 19.59
C SER A 316 17.14 13.58 20.47
N LEU A 317 17.58 12.33 20.30
CA LEU A 317 18.73 11.74 21.00
C LEU A 317 20.07 11.92 20.26
N VAL A 318 20.01 12.31 18.98
CA VAL A 318 21.15 12.50 18.07
C VAL A 318 21.55 13.97 18.06
#